data_AF-A0A2V7Z3A2-F1
#
_entry.id   AF-A0A2V7Z3A2-F1
#
_cell.length_a   1.000
_cell.length_b   1.000
_cell.length_c   1.000
_cell.angle_alpha   90.00
_cell.angle_beta   90.00
_cell.angle_gamma   90.00
#
_symmetry.space_group_name_H-M   'P 1'
#
loop_
_entity.id
_entity.type
_entity.pdbx_description
1 polymer ?
#
loop_
_entity_poly.entity_id
_entity_poly.type
_entity_poly.pdbx_seq_one_letter_code
_entity_poly.pdbx_strand_id
1 'polypeptide(L)'
;MHGFTDSTLPSSPNAFTSTFLQRLGERDEPPAAGEADAAGPWHVEEIPGEGFGLFRLGESRERGFPPAALFRRRSLALLAAAVFPGTGREAAFRLAKEAGPAGFAVEAGNGGEVVGFSALFDEGLISSLHVAESLARSPESLATFLEAAGQVALERAGAILDQRG
;
A
#
# COMPACT_ATOMS: atom_id res chain seq x y z
N MET A 1 -3.16 -28.33 41.55
CA MET A 1 -4.16 -27.25 41.70
C MET A 1 -3.62 -26.03 40.98
N HIS A 2 -3.87 -25.94 39.67
CA HIS A 2 -3.43 -24.82 38.82
C HIS A 2 -4.68 -24.22 38.18
N GLY A 3 -4.93 -22.94 38.46
CA GLY A 3 -5.90 -22.13 37.77
C GLY A 3 -5.26 -20.78 37.51
N PHE A 4 -4.47 -20.69 36.44
CA PHE A 4 -4.12 -19.40 35.86
C PHE A 4 -5.32 -18.95 35.03
N THR A 5 -6.03 -17.96 35.54
CA THR A 5 -7.06 -17.23 34.80
C THR A 5 -6.37 -16.44 33.69
N ASP A 6 -6.48 -16.96 32.48
CA ASP A 6 -6.15 -16.27 31.24
C ASP A 6 -7.05 -15.03 31.14
N SER A 7 -6.49 -13.88 31.51
CA SER A 7 -7.15 -12.59 31.37
C SER A 7 -7.02 -12.15 29.92
N THR A 8 -7.83 -12.76 29.05
CA THR A 8 -8.07 -12.26 27.71
C THR A 8 -8.86 -10.96 27.86
N LEU A 9 -8.14 -9.83 27.83
CA LEU A 9 -8.76 -8.53 27.58
C LEU A 9 -9.64 -8.67 26.33
N PRO A 10 -10.90 -8.20 26.34
CA PRO A 10 -11.76 -8.29 25.17
C PRO A 10 -11.05 -7.59 24.02
N SER A 11 -10.73 -8.38 22.99
CA SER A 11 -10.24 -7.92 21.69
C SER A 11 -11.08 -6.73 21.28
N SER A 12 -10.46 -5.56 21.19
CA SER A 12 -11.15 -4.34 20.77
C SER A 12 -11.75 -4.58 19.39
N PRO A 13 -13.00 -4.16 19.13
CA PRO A 13 -13.65 -4.39 17.84
C PRO A 13 -12.77 -3.84 16.71
N ASN A 14 -12.37 -4.74 15.81
CA ASN A 14 -11.52 -4.42 14.66
C ASN A 14 -12.42 -4.26 13.43
N ALA A 15 -12.19 -3.21 12.64
CA ALA A 15 -12.96 -2.91 11.43
C ALA A 15 -12.94 -4.04 10.38
N PHE A 16 -12.05 -5.04 10.42
CA PHE A 16 -12.09 -6.17 9.48
C PHE A 16 -13.18 -7.23 9.77
N THR A 17 -14.26 -6.87 10.47
CA THR A 17 -15.41 -7.78 10.67
C THR A 17 -16.23 -7.94 9.39
N SER A 18 -16.89 -9.09 9.24
CA SER A 18 -17.82 -9.35 8.13
C SER A 18 -18.92 -8.28 8.02
N THR A 19 -19.40 -7.76 9.15
CA THR A 19 -20.38 -6.68 9.23
C THR A 19 -19.87 -5.33 8.70
N PHE A 20 -18.58 -5.04 8.85
CA PHE A 20 -17.99 -3.82 8.27
C PHE A 20 -17.78 -3.97 6.76
N LEU A 21 -17.29 -5.13 6.30
CA LEU A 21 -17.12 -5.39 4.87
C LEU A 21 -18.46 -5.32 4.12
N GLN A 22 -19.55 -5.78 4.74
CA GLN A 22 -20.90 -5.67 4.19
C GLN A 22 -21.36 -4.21 4.06
N ARG A 23 -21.13 -3.36 5.07
CA ARG A 23 -21.39 -1.90 5.00
C ARG A 23 -20.54 -1.21 3.94
N LEU A 24 -19.31 -1.68 3.70
CA LEU A 24 -18.40 -1.11 2.71
C LEU A 24 -18.85 -1.41 1.28
N GLY A 25 -19.32 -2.63 1.00
CA GLY A 25 -19.84 -3.02 -0.32
C GLY A 25 -21.15 -2.34 -0.73
N GLU A 26 -21.83 -1.65 0.19
CA GLU A 26 -23.02 -0.83 -0.08
C GLU A 26 -22.66 0.61 -0.52
N ARG A 27 -21.39 1.02 -0.42
CA ARG A 27 -20.89 2.33 -0.87
C ARG A 27 -20.22 2.18 -2.23
N ASP A 28 -20.54 3.10 -3.15
CA ASP A 28 -20.02 3.16 -4.53
C ASP A 28 -18.50 2.93 -4.56
N GLU A 29 -18.08 1.84 -5.19
CA GLU A 29 -16.69 1.40 -5.19
C GLU A 29 -15.92 2.17 -6.27
N PRO A 30 -14.79 2.84 -5.94
CA PRO A 30 -13.90 3.35 -6.96
C PRO A 30 -13.53 2.21 -7.92
N PRO A 31 -13.46 2.42 -9.24
CA PRO A 31 -13.10 1.36 -10.17
C PRO A 31 -11.70 0.85 -9.84
N ALA A 32 -11.62 -0.32 -9.22
CA ALA A 32 -10.36 -0.92 -8.78
C ALA A 32 -10.43 -2.45 -8.87
N ALA A 33 -10.36 -2.97 -10.10
CA ALA A 33 -9.89 -4.33 -10.36
C ALA A 33 -9.62 -4.47 -11.86
N GLY A 34 -8.39 -4.22 -12.29
CA GLY A 34 -8.01 -4.42 -13.68
C GLY A 34 -6.79 -3.62 -14.05
N GLU A 35 -5.62 -4.07 -13.59
CA GLU A 35 -4.31 -3.94 -14.24
C GLU A 35 -3.26 -4.43 -13.23
N ALA A 36 -3.26 -5.75 -13.04
CA ALA A 36 -2.18 -6.47 -12.39
C ALA A 36 -1.35 -7.13 -13.48
N ASP A 37 -0.52 -6.37 -14.20
CA ASP A 37 0.73 -6.93 -14.72
C ASP A 37 1.73 -5.86 -15.17
N ALA A 38 2.98 -6.04 -14.73
CA ALA A 38 4.24 -5.51 -15.29
C ALA A 38 5.41 -5.65 -14.30
N ALA A 39 5.13 -5.75 -12.98
CA ALA A 39 6.17 -5.80 -11.96
C ALA A 39 6.12 -7.03 -11.04
N GLY A 40 5.12 -7.92 -11.22
CA GLY A 40 4.88 -9.11 -10.39
C GLY A 40 4.62 -8.78 -8.90
N PRO A 41 3.96 -9.68 -8.15
CA PRO A 41 3.98 -9.57 -6.70
C PRO A 41 5.43 -9.81 -6.21
N TRP A 42 5.84 -9.00 -5.23
CA TRP A 42 7.14 -9.09 -4.60
C TRP A 42 7.00 -9.79 -3.26
N HIS A 43 7.96 -10.65 -2.92
CA HIS A 43 8.01 -11.28 -1.60
C HIS A 43 9.36 -11.02 -0.92
N VAL A 44 9.35 -11.20 0.40
CA VAL A 44 10.51 -10.97 1.26
C VAL A 44 11.01 -12.31 1.79
N GLU A 45 12.29 -12.61 1.56
CA GLU A 45 12.98 -13.77 2.14
C GLU A 45 14.04 -13.31 3.14
N GLU A 46 14.16 -14.00 4.27
CA GLU A 46 15.29 -13.81 5.18
C GLU A 46 16.53 -14.50 4.62
N ILE A 47 17.62 -13.75 4.52
CA ILE A 47 18.93 -14.22 4.06
C ILE A 47 19.86 -14.24 5.29
N PRO A 48 20.26 -15.43 5.78
CA PRO A 48 21.08 -15.56 6.98
C PRO A 48 22.33 -14.69 6.94
N GLY A 49 22.51 -13.84 7.95
CA GLY A 49 23.66 -12.93 8.08
C GLY A 49 23.60 -11.66 7.21
N GLU A 50 22.67 -11.57 6.27
CA GLU A 50 22.58 -10.44 5.33
C GLU A 50 21.35 -9.55 5.61
N GLY A 51 20.20 -10.14 5.94
CA GLY A 51 18.97 -9.41 6.25
C GLY A 51 17.77 -9.95 5.49
N PHE A 52 16.98 -9.08 4.88
CA PHE A 52 15.73 -9.39 4.19
C PHE A 52 15.81 -8.97 2.73
N GLY A 53 15.81 -9.96 1.83
CA GLY A 53 15.89 -9.76 0.38
C GLY A 53 14.51 -9.68 -0.26
N LEU A 54 14.37 -8.81 -1.26
CA LEU A 54 13.18 -8.70 -2.10
C LEU A 54 13.38 -9.49 -3.38
N PHE A 55 12.37 -10.30 -3.71
CA PHE A 55 12.36 -11.16 -4.89
C PHE A 55 11.05 -10.99 -5.63
N ARG A 56 11.08 -11.14 -6.95
CA ARG A 56 9.83 -11.27 -7.73
C ARG A 56 9.27 -12.67 -7.52
N LEU A 57 7.98 -12.84 -7.82
CA LEU A 57 7.36 -14.15 -7.84
C LEU A 57 8.16 -15.15 -8.70
N GLY A 58 8.55 -16.26 -8.08
CA GLY A 58 9.38 -17.29 -8.70
C GLY A 58 10.88 -17.05 -8.57
N GLU A 59 11.36 -15.88 -8.21
CA GLU A 59 12.76 -15.68 -7.83
C GLU A 59 12.98 -16.11 -6.38
N SER A 60 14.15 -16.65 -6.06
CA SER A 60 14.57 -16.89 -4.67
C SER A 60 16.08 -17.03 -4.60
N ARG A 61 16.63 -16.88 -3.40
CA ARG A 61 18.07 -17.10 -3.18
C ARG A 61 18.47 -18.54 -3.50
N GLU A 62 17.63 -19.50 -3.11
CA GLU A 62 17.85 -20.94 -3.33
C GLU A 62 17.91 -21.29 -4.82
N ARG A 63 17.13 -20.59 -5.64
CA ARG A 63 17.12 -20.75 -7.10
C ARG A 63 18.26 -20.00 -7.81
N GLY A 64 19.16 -19.36 -7.05
CA GLY A 64 20.33 -18.66 -7.58
C GLY A 64 20.08 -17.22 -8.02
N PHE A 65 18.90 -16.65 -7.74
CA PHE A 65 18.62 -15.26 -8.07
C PHE A 65 19.21 -14.31 -7.01
N PRO A 66 19.81 -13.17 -7.42
CA PRO A 66 20.13 -12.11 -6.49
C PRO A 66 18.85 -11.37 -6.05
N PRO A 67 18.79 -10.85 -4.81
CA PRO A 67 17.67 -10.02 -4.41
C PRO A 67 17.68 -8.68 -5.18
N ALA A 68 16.52 -8.18 -5.54
CA ALA A 68 16.40 -6.85 -6.16
C ALA A 68 16.73 -5.71 -5.19
N ALA A 69 16.49 -5.94 -3.90
CA ALA A 69 16.89 -5.04 -2.81
C ALA A 69 17.12 -5.86 -1.53
N LEU A 70 17.99 -5.36 -0.65
CA LEU A 70 18.31 -5.98 0.63
C LEU A 70 18.15 -4.95 1.76
N PHE A 71 17.40 -5.31 2.79
CA PHE A 71 17.18 -4.45 3.96
C PHE A 71 17.53 -5.17 5.26
N ARG A 72 18.00 -4.42 6.25
CA ARG A 72 18.29 -4.98 7.59
C ARG A 72 17.05 -5.26 8.43
N ARG A 73 15.92 -4.60 8.13
CA ARG A 73 14.67 -4.72 8.88
C ARG A 73 13.56 -5.28 7.99
N ARG A 74 12.85 -6.30 8.48
CA ARG A 74 11.72 -6.92 7.78
C ARG A 74 10.63 -5.90 7.43
N SER A 75 10.28 -5.00 8.35
CA SER A 75 9.25 -3.99 8.10
C SER A 75 9.59 -3.08 6.92
N LEU A 76 10.85 -2.67 6.76
CA LEU A 76 11.27 -1.86 5.62
C LEU A 76 11.30 -2.67 4.31
N ALA A 77 11.68 -3.95 4.39
CA ALA A 77 11.60 -4.85 3.23
C ALA A 77 10.17 -5.04 2.75
N LEU A 78 9.21 -5.18 3.66
CA LEU A 78 7.78 -5.27 3.35
C LEU A 78 7.24 -3.97 2.76
N LEU A 79 7.60 -2.80 3.32
CA LEU A 79 7.23 -1.51 2.74
C LEU A 79 7.75 -1.39 1.30
N ALA A 80 9.00 -1.78 1.07
CA ALA A 80 9.57 -1.80 -0.27
C ALA A 80 8.79 -2.77 -1.18
N ALA A 81 8.53 -4.01 -0.76
CA ALA A 81 7.77 -4.99 -1.53
C ALA A 81 6.35 -4.51 -1.89
N ALA A 82 5.71 -3.75 -1.00
CA ALA A 82 4.40 -3.16 -1.24
C ALA A 82 4.43 -2.03 -2.29
N VAL A 83 5.48 -1.20 -2.33
CA VAL A 83 5.54 -0.05 -3.25
C VAL A 83 6.17 -0.37 -4.61
N PHE A 84 7.06 -1.37 -4.66
CA PHE A 84 7.78 -1.75 -5.89
C PHE A 84 6.86 -1.96 -7.10
N PRO A 85 5.69 -2.64 -7.00
CA PRO A 85 4.75 -2.78 -8.10
C PRO A 85 4.29 -1.46 -8.75
N GLY A 86 4.23 -0.38 -7.98
CA GLY A 86 3.83 0.94 -8.45
C GLY A 86 4.97 1.75 -9.08
N THR A 87 6.22 1.51 -8.68
CA THR A 87 7.38 2.32 -9.12
C THR A 87 7.75 2.17 -10.60
N GLY A 88 7.35 1.06 -11.24
CA GLY A 88 7.59 0.82 -12.67
C GLY A 88 6.44 1.22 -13.59
N ARG A 89 5.33 1.73 -13.04
CA ARG A 89 4.14 2.12 -13.80
C ARG A 89 4.29 3.53 -14.37
N GLU A 90 3.55 3.83 -15.44
CA GLU A 90 3.35 5.21 -15.84
C GLU A 90 2.76 6.01 -14.67
N ALA A 91 3.22 7.24 -14.50
CA ALA A 91 2.75 8.11 -13.42
C ALA A 91 1.23 8.29 -13.53
N ALA A 92 0.51 7.91 -12.48
CA ALA A 92 -0.95 8.03 -12.37
C ALA A 92 -1.40 9.49 -12.48
N PHE A 93 -0.52 10.43 -12.09
CA PHE A 93 -0.77 11.85 -12.10
C PHE A 93 0.43 12.63 -12.66
N ARG A 94 0.15 13.77 -13.28
CA ARG A 94 1.14 14.76 -13.72
C ARG A 94 0.69 16.16 -13.31
N LEU A 95 1.64 17.07 -13.17
CA LEU A 95 1.34 18.47 -12.87
C LEU A 95 1.61 19.33 -14.10
N ALA A 96 0.62 20.11 -14.51
CA ALA A 96 0.81 21.12 -15.54
C ALA A 96 1.85 22.14 -15.08
N LYS A 97 2.76 22.52 -15.97
CA LYS A 97 3.88 23.43 -15.65
C LYS A 97 3.45 24.88 -15.48
N GLU A 98 2.33 25.25 -16.11
CA GLU A 98 1.79 26.60 -16.06
C GLU A 98 0.62 26.65 -15.09
N ALA A 99 0.64 27.65 -14.20
CA ALA A 99 -0.46 27.88 -13.27
C ALA A 99 -1.58 28.65 -13.98
N GLY A 100 -2.81 28.13 -13.85
CA GLY A 100 -4.02 28.86 -14.21
C GLY A 100 -4.63 29.59 -12.99
N PRO A 101 -5.83 30.16 -13.15
CA PRO A 101 -6.53 30.87 -12.06
C PRO A 101 -6.81 30.01 -10.81
N ALA A 102 -6.89 28.69 -10.97
CA ALA A 102 -7.10 27.72 -9.89
C ALA A 102 -5.80 27.08 -9.37
N GLY A 103 -4.63 27.49 -9.88
CA GLY A 103 -3.34 26.85 -9.62
C GLY A 103 -2.89 25.94 -10.75
N PHE A 104 -1.99 25.02 -10.44
CA PHE A 104 -1.44 24.02 -11.36
C PHE A 104 -2.42 22.86 -11.53
N ALA A 105 -2.80 22.54 -12.76
CA ALA A 105 -3.69 21.42 -13.03
C ALA A 105 -3.00 20.08 -12.71
N VAL A 106 -3.69 19.21 -11.98
CA VAL A 106 -3.32 17.81 -11.78
C VAL A 106 -4.02 17.00 -12.86
N GLU A 107 -3.25 16.37 -13.72
CA GLU A 107 -3.72 15.61 -14.88
C GLU A 107 -3.57 14.11 -14.62
N ALA A 108 -4.58 13.32 -14.98
CA ALA A 108 -4.48 11.87 -14.98
C ALA A 108 -3.47 11.40 -16.04
N GLY A 109 -2.64 10.43 -15.68
CA GLY A 109 -1.59 9.90 -16.56
C GLY A 109 -2.13 9.26 -17.84
N ASN A 110 -3.32 8.68 -17.78
CA ASN A 110 -3.96 7.88 -18.84
C ASN A 110 -4.89 8.69 -19.77
N GLY A 111 -4.54 9.94 -20.07
CA GLY A 111 -5.33 10.74 -21.02
C GLY A 111 -5.25 12.25 -20.83
N GLY A 112 -4.56 12.72 -19.78
CA GLY A 112 -4.40 14.15 -19.52
C GLY A 112 -5.67 14.83 -18.99
N GLU A 113 -6.67 14.06 -18.57
CA GLU A 113 -7.88 14.61 -17.94
C GLU A 113 -7.50 15.36 -16.66
N VAL A 114 -7.99 16.58 -16.48
CA VAL A 114 -7.76 17.36 -15.27
C VAL A 114 -8.61 16.79 -14.13
N VAL A 115 -7.95 16.16 -13.15
CA VAL A 115 -8.58 15.55 -11.97
C VAL A 115 -8.55 16.45 -10.74
N GLY A 116 -7.87 17.59 -10.82
CA GLY A 116 -7.83 18.55 -9.73
C GLY A 116 -6.86 19.70 -9.98
N PHE A 117 -6.65 20.51 -8.96
CA PHE A 117 -5.71 21.63 -8.99
C PHE A 117 -4.90 21.67 -7.69
N SER A 118 -3.62 21.97 -7.82
CA SER A 118 -2.73 22.26 -6.70
C SER A 118 -2.35 23.73 -6.72
N ALA A 119 -2.41 24.40 -5.57
CA ALA A 119 -1.92 25.77 -5.46
C ALA A 119 -0.39 25.86 -5.63
N LEU A 120 0.34 24.77 -5.37
CA LEU A 120 1.80 24.69 -5.44
C LEU A 120 2.24 23.73 -6.54
N PHE A 121 3.35 24.07 -7.20
CA PHE A 121 4.04 23.14 -8.09
C PHE A 121 4.86 22.16 -7.25
N ASP A 122 4.23 21.07 -6.80
CA ASP A 122 4.82 20.06 -5.92
C ASP A 122 4.83 18.68 -6.59
N GLU A 123 5.91 18.37 -7.30
CA GLU A 123 6.12 17.08 -7.95
C GLU A 123 6.31 15.94 -6.93
N GLY A 124 6.73 16.26 -5.71
CA GLY A 124 6.89 15.29 -4.61
C GLY A 124 5.53 14.78 -4.13
N LEU A 125 4.55 15.66 -4.01
CA LEU A 125 3.15 15.28 -3.74
C LEU A 125 2.60 14.38 -4.86
N ILE A 126 2.80 14.75 -6.12
CA ILE A 126 2.32 13.96 -7.27
C ILE A 126 2.93 12.55 -7.28
N SER A 127 4.23 12.45 -7.04
CA SER A 127 4.92 11.16 -6.93
C SER A 127 4.40 10.32 -5.77
N SER A 128 4.08 10.96 -4.64
CA SER A 128 3.53 10.28 -3.47
C SER A 128 2.09 9.80 -3.68
N LEU A 129 1.27 10.59 -4.37
CA LEU A 129 -0.09 10.22 -4.77
C LEU A 129 -0.10 9.04 -5.72
N HIS A 130 0.86 8.97 -6.66
CA HIS A 130 1.04 7.81 -7.52
C HIS A 130 1.28 6.52 -6.72
N VAL A 131 2.18 6.56 -5.73
CA VAL A 131 2.44 5.39 -4.87
C VAL A 131 1.20 5.00 -4.06
N ALA A 132 0.50 5.99 -3.48
CA ALA A 132 -0.72 5.74 -2.71
C ALA A 132 -1.85 5.16 -3.56
N GLU A 133 -2.02 5.65 -4.78
CA GLU A 133 -3.00 5.14 -5.75
C GLU A 133 -2.67 3.70 -6.16
N SER A 134 -1.39 3.41 -6.44
CA SER A 134 -0.94 2.08 -6.82
C SER A 134 -1.16 1.06 -5.68
N LEU A 135 -0.91 1.47 -4.44
CA LEU A 135 -1.22 0.65 -3.25
C LEU A 135 -2.72 0.40 -3.11
N ALA A 136 -3.55 1.43 -3.27
CA ALA A 136 -4.99 1.32 -3.12
C ALA A 136 -5.64 0.42 -4.18
N ARG A 137 -5.04 0.33 -5.38
CA ARG A 137 -5.54 -0.51 -6.48
C ARG A 137 -5.03 -1.96 -6.48
N SER A 138 -4.08 -2.31 -5.60
CA SER A 138 -3.51 -3.67 -5.52
C SER A 138 -3.76 -4.28 -4.15
N PRO A 139 -4.73 -5.20 -4.02
CA PRO A 139 -5.00 -5.90 -2.77
C PRO A 139 -3.76 -6.59 -2.16
N GLU A 140 -2.89 -7.20 -2.98
CA GLU A 140 -1.66 -7.83 -2.48
C GLU A 140 -0.65 -6.81 -1.95
N SER A 141 -0.49 -5.67 -2.64
CA SER A 141 0.40 -4.60 -2.20
C SER A 141 -0.13 -3.94 -0.92
N LEU A 142 -1.44 -3.72 -0.84
CA LEU A 142 -2.11 -3.21 0.36
C LEU A 142 -1.95 -4.18 1.53
N ALA A 143 -2.17 -5.48 1.32
CA ALA A 143 -1.97 -6.49 2.36
C ALA A 143 -0.52 -6.50 2.88
N THR A 144 0.46 -6.44 1.97
CA THR A 144 1.89 -6.36 2.33
C THR A 144 2.22 -5.09 3.11
N PHE A 145 1.62 -3.95 2.73
CA PHE A 145 1.76 -2.68 3.45
C PHE A 145 1.15 -2.75 4.86
N LEU A 146 -0.05 -3.34 4.99
CA LEU A 146 -0.73 -3.52 6.27
C LEU A 146 0.06 -4.47 7.19
N GLU A 147 0.65 -5.54 6.64
CA GLU A 147 1.57 -6.40 7.37
C GLU A 147 2.79 -5.62 7.87
N ALA A 148 3.36 -4.76 7.03
CA ALA A 148 4.50 -3.90 7.40
C ALA A 148 4.15 -2.90 8.52
N ALA A 149 2.91 -2.38 8.52
CA ALA A 149 2.41 -1.45 9.51
C ALA A 149 2.27 -2.09 10.91
N GLY A 150 1.98 -3.38 10.95
CA GLY A 150 1.90 -4.17 12.18
C GLY A 150 0.62 -3.95 13.00
N GLN A 151 0.42 -4.82 13.99
CA GLN A 151 -0.83 -4.93 14.75
C GLN A 151 -1.33 -3.59 15.34
N VAL A 152 -0.46 -2.85 16.03
CA VAL A 152 -0.86 -1.60 16.73
C VAL A 152 -1.41 -0.56 15.75
N ALA A 153 -0.79 -0.43 14.57
CA ALA A 153 -1.25 0.51 13.56
C ALA A 153 -2.61 0.09 13.00
N LEU A 154 -2.80 -1.21 12.74
CA LEU A 154 -4.06 -1.76 12.23
C LEU A 154 -5.22 -1.61 13.22
N GLU A 155 -5.00 -1.88 14.50
CA GLU A 155 -6.01 -1.70 15.56
C GLU A 155 -6.46 -0.24 15.64
N ARG A 156 -5.50 0.70 15.62
CA ARG A 156 -5.81 2.14 15.67
C ARG A 156 -6.50 2.62 14.39
N ALA A 157 -6.03 2.16 13.23
CA ALA A 157 -6.67 2.47 11.95
C ALA A 157 -8.12 1.96 11.91
N GLY A 158 -8.35 0.73 12.38
CA GLY A 158 -9.69 0.15 12.50
C GLY A 158 -10.61 0.98 13.41
N ALA A 159 -10.13 1.39 14.58
CA ALA A 159 -10.92 2.24 15.49
C ALA A 159 -11.26 3.61 14.88
N ILE A 160 -10.35 4.21 14.11
CA ILE A 160 -10.60 5.48 13.40
C ILE A 160 -11.64 5.28 12.28
N LEU A 161 -11.57 4.18 11.54
CA LEU A 161 -12.51 3.88 10.46
C LEU A 161 -13.91 3.60 10.98
N ASP A 162 -14.06 2.89 12.10
CA ASP A 162 -15.35 2.63 12.72
C ASP A 162 -16.05 3.93 13.17
N GLN A 163 -15.29 4.94 13.63
CA GLN A 163 -15.85 6.27 13.96
C GLN A 163 -16.34 7.06 12.75
N ARG A 164 -15.83 6.76 11.55
CA ARG A 164 -16.20 7.43 10.29
C ARG A 164 -17.31 6.70 9.52
N GLY A 165 -17.56 5.43 9.88
CA GLY A 165 -18.46 4.51 9.17
C GLY A 165 -19.91 4.70 9.54
#